data_AF-A0A7W5GQC8-F1
#
_entry.id   AF-A0A7W5GQC8-F1
#
_cell.length_a   1.000
_cell.length_b   1.000
_cell.length_c   1.000
_cell.angle_alpha   90.00
_cell.angle_beta   90.00
_cell.angle_gamma   90.00
#
_symmetry.space_group_name_H-M   'P 1'
#
loop_
_entity.id
_entity.type
_entity.pdbx_description
1 polymer ?
#
loop_
_entity_poly.entity_id
_entity_poly.type
_entity_poly.pdbx_seq_one_letter_code
_entity_poly.pdbx_strand_id
1 'polypeptide(L)' 'MDMKKMMKQAQKMQMEAARAQEEIASMEFEATAGGGMVKAVVTGNMELKSLSIDPAAVDPKTWRCWRT' A
#
# COMPACT_ATOMS: atom_id res chain seq x y z
N MET A 1 28.16 1.03 -35.09
CA MET A 1 27.00 1.95 -35.08
C MET A 1 26.00 1.52 -34.00
N ASP A 2 26.46 1.31 -32.77
CA ASP A 2 25.70 0.51 -31.79
C ASP A 2 25.47 1.26 -30.47
N MET A 3 26.32 2.25 -30.18
CA MET A 3 26.24 3.07 -28.96
C MET A 3 25.01 4.00 -28.94
N LYS A 4 24.58 4.50 -30.12
CA LYS A 4 23.42 5.40 -30.25
C LYS A 4 22.09 4.68 -30.03
N LYS A 5 22.01 3.37 -30.36
CA LYS A 5 20.85 2.52 -30.04
C LYS A 5 20.82 2.16 -28.56
N MET A 6 21.98 1.82 -27.99
CA MET A 6 22.10 1.48 -26.57
C MET A 6 21.72 2.65 -25.65
N MET A 7 22.15 3.87 -25.94
CA MET A 7 21.73 5.05 -25.16
C MET A 7 20.21 5.29 -25.21
N LYS A 8 19.55 5.09 -26.35
CA LYS A 8 18.09 5.22 -26.45
C LYS A 8 17.35 4.15 -25.65
N GLN A 9 17.86 2.92 -25.64
CA GLN A 9 17.31 1.86 -24.79
C GLN A 9 17.51 2.16 -23.31
N ALA A 10 18.69 2.64 -22.91
CA ALA A 10 18.97 3.00 -21.51
C ALA A 10 18.06 4.15 -21.02
N GLN A 11 17.86 5.19 -21.84
CA GLN A 11 16.94 6.28 -21.50
C GLN A 11 15.49 5.79 -21.36
N LYS A 12 15.05 4.90 -22.26
CA LYS A 12 13.72 4.31 -22.17
C LYS A 12 13.56 3.47 -20.90
N MET A 13 14.56 2.66 -20.56
CA MET A 13 14.57 1.83 -19.35
C MET A 13 14.51 2.68 -18.07
N GLN A 14 15.23 3.81 -18.02
CA GLN A 14 15.18 4.74 -16.89
C GLN A 14 13.79 5.34 -16.70
N MET A 15 13.13 5.75 -17.78
CA MET A 15 11.74 6.25 -17.74
C MET A 15 10.75 5.16 -17.31
N GLU A 16 10.90 3.93 -17.83
CA GLU A 16 10.04 2.80 -17.47
C GLU A 16 10.20 2.41 -16.00
N ALA A 17 11.41 2.46 -15.45
CA ALA A 17 11.67 2.21 -14.04
C ALA A 17 11.02 3.25 -13.12
N ALA A 18 11.12 4.54 -13.46
CA ALA A 18 10.48 5.61 -12.70
C ALA A 18 8.94 5.46 -12.69
N ARG A 19 8.35 5.22 -13.86
CA ARG A 19 6.91 4.99 -13.98
C ARG A 19 6.45 3.75 -13.21
N ALA A 20 7.20 2.65 -13.27
CA ALA A 20 6.88 1.44 -12.52
C ALA A 20 6.88 1.68 -11.01
N GLN A 21 7.84 2.47 -10.49
CA GLN A 21 7.86 2.86 -9.07
C GLN A 21 6.62 3.68 -8.68
N GLU A 22 6.20 4.62 -9.52
CA GLU A 22 4.97 5.41 -9.30
C GLU A 22 3.70 4.54 -9.33
N GLU A 23 3.62 3.60 -10.27
CA GLU A 23 2.49 2.66 -10.33
C GLU A 23 2.45 1.79 -9.08
N ILE A 24 3.58 1.20 -8.66
CA ILE A 24 3.69 0.40 -7.43
C ILE A 24 3.30 1.22 -6.19
N ALA A 25 3.74 2.47 -6.12
CA ALA A 25 3.39 3.39 -5.04
C ALA A 25 1.87 3.66 -4.97
N SER A 26 1.22 3.77 -6.13
CA SER A 26 -0.21 4.04 -6.24
C SER A 26 -1.11 2.82 -6.05
N MET A 27 -0.54 1.60 -6.14
CA MET A 27 -1.30 0.37 -5.93
C MET A 27 -1.87 0.30 -4.51
N GLU A 28 -3.13 -0.08 -4.42
CA GLU A 28 -3.87 -0.21 -3.17
C GLU A 28 -3.94 -1.68 -2.76
N PHE A 29 -3.59 -1.93 -1.51
CA PHE A 29 -3.66 -3.23 -0.87
C PHE A 29 -4.73 -3.17 0.20
N GLU A 30 -5.70 -4.09 0.11
CA GLU A 30 -6.73 -4.25 1.14
C GLU A 30 -6.29 -5.32 2.14
N ALA A 31 -6.24 -4.96 3.42
CA ALA A 31 -6.02 -5.90 4.51
C ALA A 31 -7.26 -5.96 5.40
N THR A 32 -7.69 -7.17 5.75
CA THR A 32 -8.79 -7.39 6.70
C THR A 32 -8.27 -8.09 7.95
N ALA A 33 -8.76 -7.67 9.11
CA ALA A 33 -8.44 -8.28 10.40
C ALA A 33 -9.72 -8.54 11.21
N GLY A 34 -9.63 -9.47 12.17
CA GLY A 34 -10.76 -9.81 13.04
C GLY A 34 -11.96 -10.40 12.29
N GLY A 35 -11.74 -11.31 11.34
CA GLY A 35 -12.83 -11.95 10.60
C GLY A 35 -13.60 -11.04 9.64
N GLY A 36 -13.02 -9.89 9.26
CA GLY A 36 -13.65 -8.88 8.39
C GLY A 36 -14.17 -7.66 9.12
N MET A 37 -14.05 -7.62 10.46
CA MET A 37 -14.49 -6.49 11.29
C MET A 37 -13.62 -5.23 11.13
N VAL A 38 -12.38 -5.37 10.69
CA VAL A 38 -11.48 -4.24 10.39
C VAL A 38 -11.03 -4.37 8.94
N LYS A 39 -11.22 -3.32 8.15
CA LYS A 39 -10.72 -3.19 6.78
C LYS A 39 -9.80 -1.98 6.70
N ALA A 40 -8.55 -2.19 6.31
CA ALA A 40 -7.60 -1.12 6.04
C ALA A 40 -7.19 -1.15 4.57
N VAL A 41 -7.19 0.02 3.93
CA VAL A 41 -6.65 0.21 2.58
C VAL A 41 -5.33 0.95 2.71
N VAL A 42 -4.26 0.29 2.30
CA VAL A 42 -2.89 0.82 2.39
C VAL A 42 -2.30 0.88 0.98
N THR A 43 -1.54 1.92 0.67
CA THR A 43 -0.84 2.03 -0.60
C THR A 43 0.50 1.26 -0.56
N GLY A 44 1.10 1.03 -1.73
CA GLY A 44 2.45 0.45 -1.84
C GLY A 44 3.55 1.26 -1.14
N ASN A 45 3.28 2.54 -0.85
CA ASN A 45 4.15 3.42 -0.05
C ASN A 45 3.93 3.31 1.46
N MET A 46 3.15 2.33 1.92
CA MET A 46 2.71 2.20 3.32
C MET A 46 1.90 3.39 3.84
N GLU A 47 1.30 4.20 2.94
CA GLU A 47 0.38 5.25 3.35
C GLU A 47 -1.03 4.67 3.53
N LEU A 48 -1.66 5.01 4.65
CA LEU A 48 -2.98 4.52 5.01
C LEU A 48 -4.04 5.45 4.42
N LYS A 49 -4.76 4.98 3.39
CA LYS A 49 -5.80 5.78 2.71
C LYS A 49 -7.13 5.75 3.45
N SER A 50 -7.54 4.58 3.91
CA SER A 50 -8.82 4.43 4.60
C SER A 50 -8.79 3.29 5.61
N LEU A 51 -9.51 3.51 6.71
CA LEU A 51 -9.70 2.54 7.78
C LEU A 51 -11.18 2.47 8.11
N SER A 52 -11.79 1.31 7.90
CA SER A 52 -13.15 1.01 8.32
C SER A 52 -13.10 0.01 9.45
N ILE A 53 -13.74 0.36 10.58
CA ILE A 53 -13.82 -0.49 11.77
C ILE A 53 -15.29 -0.64 12.09
N ASP A 54 -15.75 -1.89 12.17
CA ASP A 54 -17.10 -2.19 12.62
C ASP A 54 -17.23 -1.90 14.13
N PRO A 55 -18.26 -1.17 14.57
CA PRO A 55 -18.47 -0.88 16.00
C PRO A 55 -18.65 -2.14 16.86
N ALA A 56 -19.03 -3.29 16.29
CA ALA A 56 -19.07 -4.56 17.01
C ALA A 56 -17.68 -5.08 17.43
N ALA A 57 -16.62 -4.65 16.72
CA ALA A 57 -15.23 -4.95 17.09
C ALA A 57 -14.75 -4.12 18.30
N VAL A 58 -15.44 -3.02 18.57
CA VAL A 58 -15.10 -2.03 19.58
C VAL A 58 -16.00 -2.24 20.79
N ASP A 59 -15.72 -3.29 21.57
CA ASP A 59 -16.36 -3.48 22.87
C ASP A 59 -15.57 -2.72 23.96
N PRO A 60 -16.11 -1.62 24.52
CA PRO A 60 -15.42 -0.81 25.54
C PRO A 60 -15.13 -1.57 26.84
N LYS A 61 -15.76 -2.73 27.07
CA LYS A 61 -15.51 -3.57 28.25
C LYS A 61 -14.19 -4.33 28.14
N THR A 62 -13.76 -4.70 26.92
CA THR A 62 -12.56 -5.51 26.67
C THR A 62 -11.27 -4.69 26.87
N TRP A 63 -11.25 -3.42 26.48
CA TRP A 63 -10.06 -2.57 26.61
C TRP A 63 -9.67 -2.21 28.05
N ARG A 64 -10.58 -2.35 29.02
CA ARG A 64 -10.24 -2.14 30.44
C ARG A 64 -9.27 -3.18 30.99
N CYS A 65 -9.15 -4.35 30.37
CA CYS A 65 -8.26 -5.44 30.82
C CYS A 65 -6.80 -5.25 30.38
N TRP A 66 -6.53 -4.42 29.36
CA TRP A 66 -5.18 -4.15 28.83
C TRP A 66 -4.47 -2.96 29.50
N ARG A 67 -5.10 -2.38 30.54
CA ARG A 67 -4.60 -1.20 31.25
C ARG A 67 -4.03 -1.52 32.64
N THR A 68 -3.89 -2.81 32.96
CA THR A 68 -3.26 -3.38 34.16
C THR A 68 -2.27 -4.44 33.73
#